data_AF-A0A0Q3VGR6-F1
#
_entry.id   AF-A0A0Q3VGR6-F1
#
_cell.length_a   1.000
_cell.length_b   1.000
_cell.length_c   1.000
_cell.angle_alpha   90.00
_cell.angle_beta   90.00
_cell.angle_gamma   90.00
#
_symmetry.space_group_name_H-M   'P 1'
#
loop_
_entity.id
_entity.type
_entity.pdbx_description
1 polymer ?
#
loop_
_entity_poly.entity_id
_entity_poly.type
_entity_poly.pdbx_seq_one_letter_code
_entity_poly.pdbx_strand_id
1 'polypeptide(L)'
;MKKLVDPIEHFEKMLQKYPDEKKNTYEFYSFFKDLPLANQSFDYVPIIELGTIFKYKKPKIFFEMRKFSSKSYVIDLITSSETDLQRAIDIINKMKNQ
;
A
#
# COMPACT_ATOMS: atom_id res chain seq x y z
N MET A 1 8.36 -19.27 11.39
CA MET A 1 7.48 -18.08 11.35
C MET A 1 8.09 -17.07 10.39
N LYS A 2 7.52 -16.92 9.18
CA LYS A 2 7.93 -15.92 8.17
C LYS A 2 6.71 -15.64 7.31
N LYS A 3 5.84 -14.71 7.70
CA LYS A 3 4.54 -14.57 7.02
C LYS A 3 3.98 -13.14 6.93
N LEU A 4 4.62 -12.13 7.54
CA LEU A 4 4.31 -10.70 7.32
C LEU A 4 5.19 -10.03 6.24
N VAL A 5 6.30 -10.68 5.89
CA VAL A 5 7.37 -10.11 5.09
C VAL A 5 6.97 -9.95 3.60
N ASP A 6 6.07 -10.78 3.08
CA ASP A 6 5.80 -10.84 1.63
C ASP A 6 5.11 -9.58 1.07
N PRO A 7 3.99 -9.06 1.62
CA PRO A 7 3.32 -7.89 1.03
C PRO A 7 4.09 -6.58 1.23
N ILE A 8 4.77 -6.42 2.37
CA ILE A 8 5.59 -5.23 2.67
C ILE A 8 6.82 -5.21 1.76
N GLU A 9 7.54 -6.33 1.62
CA GLU A 9 8.68 -6.41 0.71
C GLU A 9 8.26 -6.26 -0.75
N HIS A 10 7.12 -6.84 -1.15
CA HIS A 10 6.58 -6.68 -2.49
C HIS A 10 6.31 -5.19 -2.77
N PHE A 11 5.66 -4.50 -1.84
CA PHE A 11 5.39 -3.06 -1.96
C PHE A 11 6.70 -2.25 -2.09
N GLU A 12 7.71 -2.52 -1.26
CA GLU A 12 9.01 -1.85 -1.35
C GLU A 12 9.69 -2.09 -2.71
N LYS A 13 9.63 -3.32 -3.23
CA LYS A 13 10.14 -3.65 -4.57
C LYS A 13 9.38 -2.90 -5.66
N MET A 14 8.05 -2.78 -5.55
CA MET A 14 7.25 -1.99 -6.50
C MET A 14 7.61 -0.51 -6.47
N LEU A 15 7.83 0.07 -5.29
CA LEU A 15 8.26 1.46 -5.14
C LEU A 15 9.58 1.73 -5.86
N GLN A 16 10.50 0.77 -5.84
CA GLN A 16 11.79 0.85 -6.53
C GLN A 16 11.66 0.61 -8.05
N LYS A 17 10.85 -0.39 -8.44
CA LYS A 17 10.69 -0.83 -9.84
C LYS A 17 9.95 0.18 -10.70
N TYR A 18 8.86 0.74 -10.20
CA TYR A 18 7.93 1.54 -11.00
C TYR A 18 8.08 3.04 -10.70
N PRO A 19 8.45 3.89 -11.68
CA PRO A 19 8.49 5.34 -11.47
C PRO A 19 7.09 5.92 -11.21
N ASP A 20 7.02 7.12 -10.62
CA ASP A 20 5.75 7.83 -10.35
C ASP A 20 5.15 8.42 -11.64
N GLU A 21 4.64 7.55 -12.49
CA GLU A 21 4.07 7.86 -13.79
C GLU A 21 2.70 7.20 -13.94
N LYS A 22 1.76 7.91 -14.56
CA LYS A 22 0.37 7.45 -14.77
C LYS A 22 0.26 6.10 -15.48
N LYS A 23 1.22 5.74 -16.34
CA LYS A 23 1.23 4.44 -17.02
C LYS A 23 1.36 3.25 -16.06
N ASN A 24 1.93 3.48 -14.87
CA ASN A 24 2.13 2.47 -13.85
C ASN A 24 0.97 2.41 -12.83
N THR A 25 -0.08 3.19 -13.00
CA THR A 25 -1.20 3.26 -12.04
C THR A 25 -1.87 1.91 -11.80
N TYR A 26 -2.00 1.10 -12.85
CA TYR A 26 -2.67 -0.19 -12.74
C TYR A 26 -1.88 -1.19 -11.88
N GLU A 27 -0.55 -1.14 -11.91
CA GLU A 27 0.31 -2.02 -11.10
C GLU A 27 0.02 -1.85 -9.61
N PHE A 28 0.04 -0.61 -9.14
CA PHE A 28 -0.25 -0.30 -7.73
C PHE A 28 -1.73 -0.51 -7.39
N TYR A 29 -2.64 -0.21 -8.31
CA TYR A 29 -4.06 -0.51 -8.13
C TYR A 29 -4.32 -2.00 -7.90
N SER A 30 -3.74 -2.89 -8.73
CA SER A 30 -3.88 -4.33 -8.56
C SER A 30 -3.30 -4.79 -7.24
N PHE A 31 -2.07 -4.36 -6.91
CA PHE A 31 -1.43 -4.67 -5.64
C PHE A 31 -2.34 -4.37 -4.43
N PHE A 32 -2.84 -3.14 -4.32
CA PHE A 32 -3.66 -2.75 -3.19
C PHE A 32 -5.05 -3.38 -3.21
N LYS A 33 -5.65 -3.59 -4.39
CA LYS A 33 -6.94 -4.25 -4.52
C LYS A 33 -6.89 -5.71 -4.05
N ASP A 34 -5.82 -6.42 -4.37
CA ASP A 34 -5.67 -7.86 -4.08
C ASP A 34 -5.10 -8.11 -2.67
N LEU A 35 -4.61 -7.05 -2.01
CA LEU A 35 -3.98 -7.09 -0.69
C LEU A 35 -4.82 -7.78 0.41
N PRO A 36 -6.16 -7.59 0.52
CA PRO A 36 -6.95 -8.31 1.51
C PRO A 36 -7.12 -9.80 1.20
N LEU A 37 -7.12 -10.19 -0.09
CA LEU A 37 -7.37 -11.57 -0.52
C LEU A 37 -6.19 -12.49 -0.22
N ALA A 38 -4.96 -11.96 -0.23
CA ALA A 38 -3.75 -12.70 0.09
C ALA A 38 -3.63 -13.10 1.58
N ASN A 39 -4.49 -12.57 2.46
CA ASN A 39 -4.24 -12.52 3.90
C ASN A 39 -5.32 -13.17 4.78
N GLN A 40 -6.09 -14.13 4.25
CA GLN A 40 -7.14 -14.87 5.00
C GLN A 40 -6.66 -15.63 6.26
N SER A 41 -5.35 -15.63 6.54
CA SER A 41 -4.73 -16.28 7.69
C SER A 41 -3.83 -15.37 8.55
N PHE A 42 -3.90 -14.03 8.41
CA PHE A 42 -3.02 -13.08 9.13
C PHE A 42 -3.76 -11.99 9.89
N ASP A 43 -3.30 -11.75 11.13
CA ASP A 43 -3.97 -10.90 12.11
C ASP A 43 -3.94 -9.39 11.82
N TYR A 44 -3.11 -8.88 10.89
CA TYR A 44 -3.19 -7.48 10.47
C TYR A 44 -2.31 -7.21 9.25
N VAL A 45 -2.88 -6.62 8.19
CA VAL A 45 -2.11 -6.04 7.09
C VAL A 45 -2.16 -4.52 7.24
N PRO A 46 -1.02 -3.81 7.25
CA PRO A 46 -0.97 -2.39 7.52
C PRO A 46 -1.36 -1.57 6.27
N ILE A 47 -2.59 -1.77 5.78
CA ILE A 47 -3.10 -1.21 4.52
C ILE A 47 -3.05 0.33 4.54
N ILE A 48 -3.43 0.94 5.66
CA ILE A 48 -3.45 2.39 5.83
C ILE A 48 -2.01 2.93 5.82
N GLU A 49 -1.07 2.25 6.49
CA GLU A 49 0.33 2.66 6.57
C GLU A 49 1.02 2.53 5.21
N LEU A 50 0.80 1.43 4.49
CA LEU A 50 1.30 1.25 3.12
C LEU A 50 0.71 2.33 2.19
N GLY A 51 -0.59 2.61 2.31
CA GLY A 51 -1.26 3.68 1.59
C GLY A 51 -0.70 5.07 1.88
N THR A 52 -0.37 5.33 3.14
CA THR A 52 0.26 6.57 3.59
C THR A 52 1.65 6.73 2.98
N ILE A 53 2.52 5.73 3.12
CA ILE A 53 3.85 5.76 2.51
C ILE A 53 3.75 5.94 0.99
N PHE A 54 2.78 5.25 0.35
CA PHE A 54 2.53 5.34 -1.08
C PHE A 54 2.18 6.76 -1.53
N LYS A 55 1.29 7.47 -0.81
CA LYS A 55 0.94 8.88 -1.08
C LYS A 55 2.17 9.78 -1.16
N TYR A 56 3.13 9.59 -0.27
CA TYR A 56 4.35 10.41 -0.23
C TYR A 56 5.39 9.99 -1.28
N LYS A 57 5.54 8.69 -1.54
CA LYS A 57 6.56 8.17 -2.46
C LYS A 57 6.14 8.24 -3.93
N LYS A 58 4.84 8.13 -4.21
CA LYS A 58 4.26 8.09 -5.57
C LYS A 58 2.98 8.94 -5.68
N PRO A 59 3.06 10.27 -5.40
CA PRO A 59 1.89 11.14 -5.31
C PRO A 59 1.08 11.22 -6.62
N LYS A 60 1.72 11.16 -7.79
CA LYS A 60 1.00 11.21 -9.07
C LYS A 60 0.15 9.97 -9.25
N ILE A 61 0.72 8.79 -9.02
CA ILE A 61 -0.02 7.54 -9.12
C ILE A 61 -1.13 7.49 -8.05
N PHE A 62 -0.84 7.90 -6.82
CA PHE A 62 -1.84 7.96 -5.74
C PHE A 62 -3.07 8.78 -6.14
N PHE A 63 -2.84 9.96 -6.73
CA PHE A 63 -3.94 10.82 -7.18
C PHE A 63 -4.73 10.20 -8.35
N GLU A 64 -4.06 9.51 -9.27
CA GLU A 64 -4.74 8.77 -10.33
C GLU A 64 -5.55 7.59 -9.76
N MET A 65 -5.03 6.90 -8.74
CA MET A 65 -5.73 5.79 -8.08
C MET A 65 -7.01 6.23 -7.38
N ARG A 66 -7.04 7.44 -6.82
CA ARG A 66 -8.24 8.02 -6.18
C ARG A 66 -9.45 8.09 -7.13
N LYS A 67 -9.21 8.21 -8.44
CA LYS A 67 -10.30 8.18 -9.46
C LYS A 67 -11.00 6.82 -9.56
N PHE A 68 -10.40 5.77 -9.01
CA PHE A 68 -10.94 4.42 -8.97
C PHE A 68 -11.46 4.02 -7.59
N SER A 69 -11.54 4.95 -6.63
CA SER A 69 -11.99 4.65 -5.26
C SER A 69 -13.39 4.02 -5.23
N SER A 70 -14.31 4.52 -6.06
CA SER A 70 -15.68 3.97 -6.19
C SER A 70 -15.73 2.51 -6.68
N LYS A 71 -14.62 1.97 -7.21
CA LYS A 71 -14.53 0.60 -7.74
C LYS A 71 -13.88 -0.38 -6.77
N SER A 72 -13.32 0.08 -5.65
CA SER A 72 -12.67 -0.78 -4.66
C SER A 72 -12.66 -0.11 -3.29
N TYR A 73 -13.31 -0.76 -2.32
CA TYR A 73 -13.33 -0.32 -0.93
C TYR A 73 -11.93 -0.12 -0.36
N VAL A 74 -10.96 -0.96 -0.72
CA VAL A 74 -9.57 -0.83 -0.25
C VAL A 74 -8.92 0.42 -0.81
N ILE A 75 -9.15 0.73 -2.08
CA ILE A 75 -8.62 1.94 -2.71
C ILE A 75 -9.27 3.18 -2.11
N ASP A 76 -10.57 3.12 -1.83
CA ASP A 76 -11.27 4.19 -1.12
C ASP A 76 -10.69 4.40 0.28
N LEU A 77 -10.51 3.34 1.06
CA LEU A 77 -9.89 3.38 2.39
C LEU A 77 -8.50 4.01 2.35
N ILE A 78 -7.62 3.56 1.46
CA ILE A 78 -6.25 4.07 1.34
C ILE A 78 -6.23 5.55 0.92
N THR A 79 -7.11 5.93 -0.02
CA THR A 79 -7.09 7.28 -0.60
C THR A 79 -7.85 8.32 0.20
N SER A 80 -8.66 7.88 1.16
CA SER A 80 -9.39 8.74 2.12
C SER A 80 -8.73 8.80 3.50
N SER A 81 -7.88 7.84 3.86
CA SER A 81 -7.20 7.82 5.15
C SER A 81 -6.16 8.93 5.26
N GLU A 82 -6.15 9.60 6.40
CA GLU A 82 -5.08 10.50 6.81
C GLU A 82 -4.33 9.88 7.98
N THR A 83 -3.03 9.68 7.81
CA THR A 83 -2.14 9.17 8.85
C THR A 83 -0.79 9.87 8.71
N ASP A 84 -0.12 10.07 9.84
CA ASP A 84 1.21 10.63 9.88
C ASP A 84 2.23 9.70 9.22
N LEU A 85 3.07 10.24 8.35
CA LEU A 85 4.06 9.46 7.60
C LEU A 85 5.06 8.77 8.53
N GLN A 86 5.53 9.47 9.55
CA GLN A 86 6.55 8.93 10.46
C GLN A 86 5.96 7.75 11.24
N ARG A 87 4.74 7.92 11.76
CA ARG A 87 4.00 6.83 12.42
C ARG A 87 3.80 5.62 11.50
N ALA A 88 3.44 5.84 10.24
CA ALA A 88 3.27 4.75 9.27
C ALA A 88 4.58 3.99 9.05
N ILE A 89 5.70 4.70 8.92
CA ILE A 89 7.04 4.10 8.78
C ILE A 89 7.42 3.28 10.01
N ASP A 90 7.17 3.82 11.22
CA ASP A 90 7.51 3.15 12.47
C ASP A 90 6.75 1.83 12.64
N ILE A 91 5.46 1.81 12.28
CA ILE A 91 4.62 0.61 12.30
C ILE A 91 5.16 -0.44 11.31
N ILE A 92 5.44 -0.05 10.07
CA ILE A 92 5.99 -0.96 9.05
C ILE A 92 7.32 -1.55 9.52
N ASN A 93 8.22 -0.74 10.07
CA ASN A 93 9.51 -1.21 10.58
C ASN A 93 9.35 -2.17 11.75
N LYS A 94 8.41 -1.90 12.66
CA LYS A 94 8.11 -2.82 13.77
C LYS A 94 7.63 -4.18 13.26
N MET A 95 6.76 -4.20 12.24
CA MET A 95 6.23 -5.44 11.66
C MET A 95 7.29 -6.24 10.89
N LYS A 96 8.30 -5.59 10.30
CA LYS A 96 9.42 -6.27 9.62
C LYS A 96 10.38 -6.98 10.57
N ASN A 97 10.46 -6.54 11.83
CA ASN A 97 11.41 -7.03 12.83
C ASN A 97 10.79 -8.07 13.80
N GLN A 98 9.55 -8.50 13.55
CA GLN A 98 8.84 -9.55 14.28
C GLN A 98 8.94 -10.90 13.55
#